data_AF-A0A1B6HBL1-F1
#
_entry.id   AF-A0A1B6HBL1-F1
#
_cell.length_a   1.000
_cell.length_b   1.000
_cell.length_c   1.000
_cell.angle_alpha   90.00
_cell.angle_beta   90.00
_cell.angle_gamma   90.00
#
_symmetry.space_group_name_H-M   'P 1'
#
loop_
_entity.id
_entity.type
_entity.pdbx_description
1 polymer ?
#
loop_
_entity_poly.entity_id
_entity_poly.type
_entity_poly.pdbx_seq_one_letter_code
_entity_poly.pdbx_strand_id
1 'polypeptide(L)'
;LLNKHEGAFLIRVSESSPGDFSLSVKCSDGVQHFKVLRDAQGKFFLWVVKFNSLNELVEYHRTASVSRSQDVKLRDMVPEECLVQALYDFTPQEPGELEFRRGDVITVTDRTDQHWWHGEIGTRKGLFPATYVTPYHS
;
A
#
# COMPACT_ATOMS: atom_id res chain seq x y z
N LEU A 1 10.04 -2.71 18.20
CA LEU A 1 9.90 -2.72 16.72
C LEU A 1 8.54 -2.13 16.40
N LEU A 2 8.49 -0.89 15.90
CA LEU A 2 7.24 -0.26 15.47
C LEU A 2 6.69 -1.11 14.31
N ASN A 3 5.47 -1.63 14.42
CA ASN A 3 4.90 -2.44 13.36
C ASN A 3 4.59 -1.49 12.19
N LYS A 4 5.48 -1.43 11.19
CA LYS A 4 5.51 -0.40 10.13
C LYS A 4 4.19 -0.22 9.38
N HIS A 5 3.32 -1.22 9.43
CA HIS A 5 2.05 -1.25 8.70
C HIS A 5 0.82 -1.15 9.60
N GLU A 6 0.96 -0.85 10.90
CA GLU A 6 -0.21 -0.62 11.75
C GLU A 6 -1.00 0.60 11.26
N GLY A 7 -2.29 0.39 11.03
CA GLY A 7 -3.20 1.37 10.43
C GLY A 7 -3.36 1.24 8.91
N ALA A 8 -2.55 0.43 8.23
CA ALA A 8 -2.71 0.14 6.81
C ALA A 8 -4.11 -0.41 6.53
N PHE A 9 -4.80 0.14 5.52
CA PHE A 9 -6.20 -0.21 5.28
C PHE A 9 -6.57 -0.38 3.81
N LEU A 10 -7.70 -1.06 3.59
CA LEU A 10 -8.44 -1.04 2.34
C LEU A 10 -9.94 -1.03 2.62
N ILE A 11 -10.70 -0.42 1.71
CA ILE A 11 -12.16 -0.55 1.67
C ILE A 11 -12.51 -1.50 0.53
N ARG A 12 -13.32 -2.52 0.84
CA ARG A 12 -13.76 -3.54 -0.11
C ARG A 12 -15.26 -3.73 -0.04
N VAL A 13 -15.82 -4.34 -1.08
CA VAL A 13 -17.20 -4.87 -1.04
C VAL A 13 -17.28 -5.94 0.05
N SER A 14 -18.34 -5.90 0.83
CA SER A 14 -18.60 -6.87 1.88
C SER A 14 -18.98 -8.23 1.26
N GLU A 15 -18.21 -9.26 1.56
CA GLU A 15 -18.48 -10.64 1.13
C GLU A 15 -19.67 -11.27 1.86
N SER A 16 -19.94 -10.83 3.09
CA SER A 16 -21.03 -11.35 3.92
C SER A 16 -22.33 -10.54 3.80
N SER A 17 -22.31 -9.39 3.13
CA SER A 17 -23.48 -8.52 2.95
C SER A 17 -23.41 -7.82 1.59
N PRO A 18 -23.97 -8.43 0.54
CA PRO A 18 -23.96 -7.84 -0.80
C PRO A 18 -24.54 -6.43 -0.81
N GLY A 19 -23.80 -5.47 -1.37
CA GLY A 19 -24.18 -4.05 -1.42
C GLY A 19 -23.59 -3.18 -0.30
N ASP A 20 -23.01 -3.78 0.73
CA ASP A 20 -22.31 -3.07 1.81
C ASP A 20 -20.79 -3.03 1.59
N PHE A 21 -20.10 -2.18 2.35
CA PHE A 21 -18.65 -2.09 2.37
C PHE A 21 -18.07 -2.64 3.68
N SER A 22 -16.82 -3.11 3.60
CA SER A 22 -16.00 -3.47 4.76
C SER A 22 -14.68 -2.70 4.71
N LEU A 23 -14.30 -2.12 5.84
CA LEU A 23 -13.00 -1.52 6.07
C LEU A 23 -12.11 -2.57 6.74
N SER A 24 -11.04 -2.99 6.06
CA SER A 24 -10.06 -3.94 6.60
C SER A 24 -8.81 -3.19 7.01
N VAL A 25 -8.37 -3.33 8.25
CA VAL A 25 -7.26 -2.57 8.83
C VAL A 25 -6.25 -3.50 9.46
N LYS A 26 -4.97 -3.29 9.17
CA LYS A 26 -3.86 -3.97 9.84
C LYS A 26 -3.69 -3.40 11.25
N CYS A 27 -3.95 -4.22 12.25
CA CYS A 27 -3.71 -3.95 13.66
C CYS A 27 -2.45 -4.69 14.12
N SER A 28 -2.04 -4.45 15.37
CA SER A 28 -0.86 -5.09 15.97
C SER A 28 -1.01 -6.62 16.08
N ASP A 29 -2.24 -7.10 16.27
CA ASP A 29 -2.61 -8.51 16.48
C ASP A 29 -3.09 -9.24 15.22
N GLY A 30 -3.20 -8.56 14.08
CA GLY A 30 -3.73 -9.16 12.86
C GLY A 30 -4.42 -8.16 11.96
N VAL A 31 -5.30 -8.64 11.08
CA VAL A 31 -6.18 -7.79 10.28
C VAL A 31 -7.56 -7.81 10.92
N GLN A 32 -8.11 -6.64 11.21
CA GLN A 32 -9.46 -6.47 11.72
C GLN A 32 -10.39 -5.94 10.63
N HIS A 33 -11.64 -6.40 10.62
CA HIS A 33 -12.64 -6.01 9.63
C HIS A 33 -13.80 -5.29 10.30
N PHE A 34 -14.03 -4.05 9.88
CA PHE A 34 -15.14 -3.22 10.36
C PHE A 34 -16.19 -3.13 9.25
N LYS A 35 -17.43 -3.49 9.57
CA LYS A 35 -18.55 -3.27 8.66
C LYS A 35 -18.82 -1.77 8.55
N VAL A 36 -18.81 -1.24 7.33
CA VAL A 36 -19.24 0.13 7.08
C VAL A 36 -20.75 0.12 6.98
N LEU A 37 -21.40 0.80 7.92
CA LEU A 37 -22.85 0.90 7.96
C LEU A 37 -23.32 2.13 7.18
N ARG A 38 -24.56 2.06 6.71
CA ARG A 38 -25.22 3.16 5.99
C ARG A 38 -26.61 3.39 6.60
N ASP A 39 -26.95 4.64 6.89
CA ASP A 39 -28.28 4.98 7.38
C ASP A 39 -29.29 5.23 6.25
N ALA A 40 -30.56 5.48 6.59
CA ALA A 40 -31.63 5.74 5.62
C ALA A 40 -31.42 7.00 4.76
N GLN A 41 -30.59 7.94 5.23
CA GLN A 41 -30.19 9.13 4.45
C GLN A 41 -28.95 8.86 3.59
N GLY A 42 -28.41 7.65 3.66
CA GLY A 42 -27.27 7.22 2.89
C GLY A 42 -25.92 7.56 3.49
N LYS A 43 -25.84 8.04 4.75
CA LYS A 43 -24.60 8.42 5.42
C LYS A 43 -23.83 7.20 5.93
N PHE A 44 -22.51 7.23 5.78
CA PHE A 44 -21.60 6.15 6.16
C PHE A 44 -21.07 6.31 7.58
N PHE A 45 -20.90 5.21 8.31
CA PHE A 45 -20.32 5.23 9.65
C PHE A 45 -19.77 3.86 10.07
N LEU A 46 -18.77 3.86 10.95
CA LEU A 46 -18.34 2.68 11.71
C LEU A 46 -18.99 2.63 13.10
N TRP A 47 -19.19 3.81 13.70
CA TRP A 47 -19.64 3.97 15.09
C TRP A 47 -20.73 5.04 15.19
N VAL A 48 -20.52 6.10 15.98
CA VAL A 48 -21.52 7.14 16.24
C VAL A 48 -21.46 8.30 15.25
N VAL A 49 -20.29 8.57 14.67
CA VAL A 49 -20.06 9.68 13.75
C VAL A 49 -20.41 9.27 12.32
N LYS A 50 -21.14 10.13 11.60
CA LYS A 50 -21.67 9.86 10.26
C LYS A 50 -21.06 10.78 9.21
N PHE A 51 -20.80 10.24 8.03
CA PHE A 51 -20.09 10.89 6.93
C PHE A 51 -20.89 10.82 5.63
N ASN A 52 -20.70 11.80 4.74
CA ASN A 52 -21.42 11.82 3.46
C ASN A 52 -20.76 10.91 2.41
N SER A 53 -19.49 10.54 2.62
CA SER A 53 -18.74 9.66 1.72
C SER A 53 -17.78 8.75 2.49
N LEU A 54 -17.34 7.67 1.83
CA LEU A 54 -16.27 6.81 2.34
C LEU A 54 -14.95 7.57 2.50
N ASN A 55 -14.66 8.52 1.61
CA ASN A 55 -13.47 9.37 1.70
C ASN A 55 -13.48 10.23 2.97
N GLU A 56 -14.61 10.88 3.29
CA GLU A 56 -14.74 11.65 4.54
C GLU A 56 -14.54 10.76 5.79
N LEU A 57 -15.11 9.55 5.77
CA LEU A 57 -14.91 8.56 6.83
C LEU A 57 -13.43 8.22 7.02
N VAL A 58 -12.72 7.97 5.91
CA VAL A 58 -11.28 7.66 5.92
C VAL A 58 -10.47 8.84 6.48
N GLU A 59 -10.70 10.05 5.96
CA GLU A 59 -9.96 11.24 6.38
C GLU A 59 -10.13 11.55 7.86
N TYR A 60 -11.35 11.40 8.39
CA TYR A 60 -11.60 11.52 9.82
C TYR A 60 -10.76 10.52 10.62
N HIS A 61 -10.73 9.27 10.18
CA HIS A 61 -10.03 8.20 10.89
C HIS A 61 -8.51 8.17 10.68
N ARG A 62 -7.93 9.08 9.89
CA ARG A 62 -6.48 9.35 9.91
C ARG A 62 -6.03 9.97 11.22
N THR A 63 -6.93 10.64 11.94
CA THR A 63 -6.63 11.30 13.22
C THR A 63 -7.40 10.71 14.40
N ALA A 64 -8.59 10.15 14.16
CA ALA A 64 -9.41 9.48 15.16
C ALA A 64 -9.31 7.95 15.04
N SER A 65 -9.25 7.25 16.17
CA SER A 65 -9.11 5.79 16.11
C SER A 65 -10.32 5.09 15.50
N VAL A 66 -10.08 4.04 14.71
CA VAL A 66 -11.12 3.13 14.20
C VAL A 66 -11.53 2.08 15.23
N SER A 67 -10.69 1.79 16.23
CA SER A 67 -10.96 0.79 17.26
C SER A 67 -11.38 1.44 18.58
N ARG A 68 -12.18 0.73 19.37
CA ARG A 68 -12.57 1.16 20.73
C ARG A 68 -11.57 0.71 21.81
N SER A 69 -10.71 -0.25 21.51
CA SER A 69 -9.80 -0.88 22.47
C SER A 69 -8.33 -0.53 22.23
N GLN A 70 -7.95 -0.12 21.03
CA GLN A 70 -6.58 0.17 20.62
C GLN A 70 -6.54 1.50 19.85
N ASP A 71 -5.47 2.28 19.96
CA ASP A 71 -5.29 3.52 19.18
C ASP A 71 -4.83 3.21 17.74
N VAL A 72 -5.75 2.73 16.91
CA VAL A 72 -5.50 2.42 15.49
C VAL A 72 -6.04 3.54 14.63
N LYS A 73 -5.17 4.26 13.92
CA LYS A 73 -5.53 5.31 12.96
C LYS A 73 -5.25 4.85 11.54
N LEU A 74 -6.07 5.28 10.58
CA LEU A 74 -5.91 4.90 9.19
C LEU A 74 -4.68 5.54 8.57
N ARG A 75 -3.93 4.72 7.86
CA ARG A 75 -2.75 5.12 7.08
C ARG A 75 -2.82 4.42 5.75
N ASP A 76 -2.48 5.14 4.69
CA ASP A 76 -2.39 4.49 3.39
C ASP A 76 -1.34 3.39 3.44
N MET A 77 -1.62 2.30 2.73
CA MET A 77 -0.55 1.37 2.38
C MET A 77 0.39 2.10 1.44
N VAL A 78 1.46 2.68 2.00
CA VAL A 78 2.63 2.99 1.20
C VAL A 78 3.24 1.62 0.88
N PRO A 79 3.34 1.23 -0.41
CA PRO A 79 4.10 0.05 -0.78
C PRO A 79 5.44 0.18 -0.09
N GLU A 80 5.85 -0.84 0.66
CA GLU A 80 7.19 -0.85 1.24
C GLU A 80 8.14 -0.61 0.06
N GLU A 81 8.90 0.49 0.09
CA GLU A 81 9.81 0.83 -1.00
C GLU A 81 10.70 -0.39 -1.21
N CYS A 82 10.42 -1.12 -2.28
CA CYS A 82 11.14 -2.33 -2.55
C CYS A 82 12.47 -1.89 -3.16
N LEU A 83 13.43 -1.61 -2.29
CA LEU A 83 14.77 -1.23 -2.71
C LEU A 83 15.53 -2.50 -3.10
N VAL A 84 16.17 -2.44 -4.25
CA VAL A 84 17.07 -3.48 -4.72
C VAL A 84 18.39 -2.85 -5.11
N GLN A 85 19.49 -3.58 -4.95
CA GLN A 85 20.81 -3.13 -5.36
C GLN A 85 21.25 -3.89 -6.61
N ALA A 86 21.76 -3.15 -7.60
CA ALA A 86 22.32 -3.72 -8.80
C ALA A 86 23.58 -4.54 -8.52
N LEU A 87 23.58 -5.81 -8.94
CA LEU A 87 24.71 -6.72 -8.87
C LEU A 87 25.68 -6.54 -10.05
N TYR A 88 25.16 -6.06 -11.19
CA TYR A 88 25.88 -5.88 -12.44
C TYR A 88 25.50 -4.55 -13.10
N ASP A 89 26.31 -4.11 -14.05
CA ASP A 89 25.94 -3.01 -14.95
C ASP A 89 24.89 -3.50 -15.95
N PHE A 90 23.96 -2.62 -16.32
CA PHE A 90 22.96 -2.91 -17.33
C PHE A 90 22.80 -1.73 -18.27
N THR A 91 23.06 -1.98 -19.56
CA THR A 91 22.90 -1.03 -20.65
C THR A 91 21.61 -1.37 -21.41
N PRO A 92 20.67 -0.42 -21.54
CA PRO A 92 19.44 -0.60 -22.31
C PRO A 92 19.70 -1.08 -23.74
N GLN A 93 18.93 -2.08 -24.18
CA GLN A 93 18.85 -2.56 -25.55
C GLN A 93 17.59 -2.06 -26.24
N GLU A 94 16.50 -1.83 -25.48
CA GLU A 94 15.23 -1.35 -25.99
C GLU A 94 14.80 0.00 -25.34
N PRO A 95 14.02 0.83 -26.06
CA PRO A 95 13.41 2.02 -25.47
C PRO A 95 12.50 1.66 -24.27
N GLY A 96 12.70 2.35 -23.15
CA GLY A 96 11.93 2.12 -21.92
C GLY A 96 12.63 1.24 -20.89
N GLU A 97 13.82 0.73 -21.18
CA GLU A 97 14.67 0.05 -20.22
C GLU A 97 15.48 1.04 -19.35
N LEU A 98 15.72 0.67 -18.10
CA LEU A 98 16.41 1.50 -17.10
C LEU A 98 17.91 1.19 -17.10
N GLU A 99 18.74 2.17 -17.45
CA GLU A 99 20.20 2.05 -17.30
C GLU A 99 20.66 2.20 -15.85
N PHE A 100 21.53 1.30 -15.39
CA PHE A 100 22.15 1.37 -14.06
C PHE A 100 23.53 0.71 -14.02
N ARG A 101 24.30 1.04 -12.97
CA ARG A 101 25.61 0.46 -12.67
C ARG A 101 25.54 -0.43 -11.44
N ARG A 102 26.45 -1.39 -11.35
CA ARG A 102 26.66 -2.21 -10.16
C ARG A 102 26.80 -1.32 -8.94
N GLY A 103 26.00 -1.61 -7.92
CA GLY A 103 25.95 -0.88 -6.66
C GLY A 103 24.84 0.16 -6.58
N ASP A 104 24.22 0.56 -7.71
CA ASP A 104 23.08 1.47 -7.72
C ASP A 104 21.91 0.86 -6.94
N VAL A 105 21.20 1.71 -6.18
CA VAL A 105 19.97 1.34 -5.48
C VAL A 105 18.79 1.79 -6.32
N ILE A 106 17.91 0.84 -6.65
CA ILE A 106 16.74 1.04 -7.49
C ILE A 106 15.51 0.89 -6.62
N THR A 107 14.58 1.85 -6.71
CA THR A 107 13.24 1.71 -6.14
C THR A 107 12.38 0.92 -7.12
N VAL A 108 11.95 -0.27 -6.72
CA VAL A 108 11.10 -1.10 -7.58
C VAL A 108 9.64 -0.65 -7.45
N THR A 109 9.05 -0.34 -8.60
CA THR A 109 7.68 0.20 -8.73
C THR A 109 6.68 -0.82 -9.25
N ASP A 110 7.13 -1.84 -9.99
CA ASP A 110 6.31 -2.98 -10.43
C ASP A 110 7.16 -4.27 -10.47
N ARG A 111 6.60 -5.36 -9.94
CA ARG A 111 7.19 -6.72 -9.86
C ARG A 111 6.20 -7.80 -10.29
N THR A 112 5.16 -7.41 -11.02
CA THR A 112 4.11 -8.34 -11.46
C THR A 112 4.65 -9.39 -12.43
N ASP A 113 5.65 -9.04 -13.24
CA ASP A 113 6.40 -10.00 -14.07
C ASP A 113 7.59 -10.62 -13.30
N GLN A 114 7.89 -11.88 -13.61
CA GLN A 114 8.92 -12.66 -12.91
C GLN A 114 10.35 -12.36 -13.38
N HIS A 115 10.53 -11.88 -14.61
CA HIS A 115 11.84 -11.70 -15.24
C HIS A 115 12.20 -10.23 -15.38
N TRP A 116 11.22 -9.36 -15.61
CA TRP A 116 11.43 -7.93 -15.86
C TRP A 116 10.63 -7.08 -14.88
N TRP A 117 11.32 -6.25 -14.12
CA TRP A 117 10.70 -5.34 -13.17
C TRP A 117 10.78 -3.91 -13.66
N HIS A 118 9.83 -3.08 -13.23
CA HIS A 118 9.89 -1.65 -13.47
C HIS A 118 10.42 -0.95 -12.22
N GLY A 119 11.37 -0.05 -12.38
CA GLY A 119 11.94 0.68 -11.26
C GLY A 119 12.39 2.09 -11.63
N GLU A 120 12.92 2.77 -10.63
CA GLU A 120 13.39 4.14 -10.76
C GLU A 120 14.69 4.41 -9.99
N ILE A 121 15.55 5.23 -10.58
CA ILE A 121 16.74 5.82 -9.97
C ILE A 121 16.67 7.33 -10.19
N GLY A 122 16.32 8.07 -9.14
CA GLY A 122 16.10 9.51 -9.22
C GLY A 122 14.94 9.83 -10.18
N THR A 123 15.23 10.52 -11.29
CA THR A 123 14.22 10.86 -12.31
C THR A 123 14.12 9.83 -13.45
N ARG A 124 15.05 8.87 -13.53
CA ARG A 124 15.07 7.83 -14.57
C ARG A 124 14.19 6.68 -14.15
N LYS A 125 13.35 6.19 -15.06
CA LYS A 125 12.46 5.04 -14.85
C LYS A 125 12.51 4.11 -16.04
N GLY A 126 12.29 2.82 -15.81
CA GLY A 126 12.22 1.85 -16.87
C GLY A 126 12.28 0.41 -16.39
N LEU A 127 12.29 -0.50 -17.37
CA LEU A 127 12.37 -1.93 -17.17
C LEU A 127 13.81 -2.40 -16.94
N PHE A 128 13.98 -3.40 -16.09
CA PHE A 128 15.26 -4.07 -15.89
C PHE A 128 15.08 -5.54 -15.50
N PRO A 129 16.07 -6.41 -15.77
CA PRO A 129 16.01 -7.81 -15.42
C PRO A 129 16.08 -8.03 -13.91
N ALA A 130 15.12 -8.78 -13.36
CA ALA A 130 15.05 -9.14 -11.94
C ALA A 130 16.30 -9.90 -11.44
N THR A 131 16.98 -10.62 -12.34
CA THR A 131 18.20 -11.38 -12.05
C THR A 131 19.44 -10.52 -11.86
N TYR A 132 19.38 -9.22 -12.18
CA TYR A 132 20.51 -8.30 -12.07
C TYR A 132 20.58 -7.58 -10.73
N VAL A 133 19.65 -7.87 -9.83
CA VAL A 133 19.52 -7.15 -8.56
C VAL A 133 19.36 -8.11 -7.38
N THR A 134 19.65 -7.61 -6.19
CA THR A 134 19.38 -8.28 -4.91
C THR A 134 18.55 -7.38 -4.00
N PRO A 135 17.72 -7.91 -3.08
CA PRO A 135 17.10 -7.09 -2.04
C PRO A 135 18.13 -6.21 -1.33
N TYR A 136 17.83 -4.92 -1.18
CA TYR A 136 18.67 -3.97 -0.45
C TYR A 136 18.08 -3.77 0.95
N HIS A 137 18.79 -4.26 1.96
CA HIS A 137 18.46 -4.05 3.36
C HIS A 137 19.39 -2.99 3.94
N SER A 138 18.82 -1.89 4.43
CA SER A 138 19.57 -0.83 5.14
C SER A 138 19.84 -1.16 6.60
#